data_AF-A0A3D3UHM7-F1
#
_entry.id   AF-A0A3D3UHM7-F1
#
_cell.length_a   1.000
_cell.length_b   1.000
_cell.length_c   1.000
_cell.angle_alpha   90.00
_cell.angle_beta   90.00
_cell.angle_gamma   90.00
#
_symmetry.space_group_name_H-M   'P 1'
#
loop_
_entity.id
_entity.type
_entity.pdbx_description
1 polymer ?
#
loop_
_entity_poly.entity_id
_entity_poly.type
_entity_poly.pdbx_seq_one_letter_code
_entity_poly.pdbx_strand_id
1 'polypeptide(L)'
;MGQNSNAQCKRRNMLQRIWSLSNWPFYLKIGLPAAVAVAVICGLSLFARNALTGQVALTQEIVDQDFGAIKQLDGIAAEVRDINGMLFRVMVFQSAGEADAAKTVEEITGLSQRIDGVIEKLARFETELATEAQLSQTSAVKEELAKYKGAIDWVASMLEIDFASAVSFVAPFDENYRNMIGIIDEMVAGVVTDSQDSAQRAAADASTTVLLLLVVAGVGLAISAAVAFTVAIGTTRSISHIADATLTLAKGENADAVDIDRLARRDELGAIVTSLQVFKDNIARIAAMREEQEAMQQKAEAQRRETMSELAEELERSVMEVADALGDAMGRMRNETDLMTNIATETNNQASAANGATSEASANIQAVASASEELSVSIEEISRQVVLSNEVTEQAVGHAGETSATVEELSRSAERIGDVVALINEVASQTNLLALNATIEA
;
A
#
# COMPACT_ATOMS: atom_id res chain seq x y z
N MET A 1 50.87 -6.32 -23.95
CA MET A 1 49.57 -6.70 -23.36
C MET A 1 48.41 -5.72 -23.63
N GLY A 2 48.58 -4.65 -24.44
CA GLY A 2 47.53 -3.63 -24.63
C GLY A 2 46.54 -3.82 -25.80
N GLN A 3 46.80 -4.74 -26.74
CA GLN A 3 45.95 -4.90 -27.94
C GLN A 3 44.71 -5.80 -27.75
N ASN A 4 44.68 -6.66 -26.73
CA ASN A 4 43.52 -7.55 -26.47
C ASN A 4 42.34 -6.86 -25.77
N SER A 5 42.55 -5.73 -25.09
CA SER A 5 41.48 -4.99 -24.40
C SER A 5 40.54 -4.27 -25.39
N ASN A 6 41.08 -3.78 -26.51
CA ASN A 6 40.31 -3.01 -27.49
C ASN A 6 39.37 -3.90 -28.33
N ALA A 7 39.75 -5.16 -28.58
CA ALA A 7 38.91 -6.14 -29.28
C ALA A 7 37.73 -6.62 -28.42
N GLN A 8 37.91 -6.76 -27.10
CA GLN A 8 36.82 -7.10 -26.18
C GLN A 8 35.83 -5.95 -25.99
N CYS A 9 36.29 -4.69 -25.97
CA CYS A 9 35.41 -3.52 -25.89
C CYS A 9 34.56 -3.35 -27.16
N LYS A 10 35.14 -3.60 -28.35
CA LYS A 10 34.44 -3.51 -29.64
C LYS A 10 33.42 -4.62 -29.86
N ARG A 11 33.68 -5.86 -29.41
CA ARG A 11 32.68 -6.96 -29.37
C ARG A 11 31.53 -6.68 -28.40
N ARG A 12 31.82 -6.05 -27.25
CA ARG A 12 30.78 -5.67 -26.26
C ARG A 12 29.85 -4.58 -26.80
N ASN A 13 30.38 -3.62 -27.58
CA ASN A 13 29.60 -2.56 -28.22
C ASN A 13 28.77 -3.06 -29.43
N MET A 14 29.23 -4.09 -30.16
CA MET A 14 28.46 -4.65 -31.28
C MET A 14 27.23 -5.45 -30.79
N LEU A 15 27.37 -6.17 -29.67
CA LEU A 15 26.26 -6.84 -29.00
C LEU A 15 25.27 -5.84 -28.39
N GLN A 16 25.73 -4.72 -27.82
CA GLN A 16 24.83 -3.66 -27.34
C GLN A 16 24.02 -2.97 -28.45
N ARG A 17 24.53 -2.94 -29.69
CA ARG A 17 23.83 -2.32 -30.82
C ARG A 17 22.72 -3.21 -31.39
N ILE A 18 22.81 -4.53 -31.21
CA ILE A 18 21.72 -5.50 -31.46
C ILE A 18 20.65 -5.44 -30.34
N TRP A 19 20.99 -4.90 -29.17
CA TRP A 19 20.09 -4.66 -28.03
C TRP A 19 19.29 -3.34 -28.11
N SER A 20 19.24 -2.67 -29.27
CA SER A 20 18.34 -1.52 -29.47
C SER A 20 16.85 -1.90 -29.45
N LEU A 21 16.54 -3.20 -29.46
CA LEU A 21 15.20 -3.72 -29.19
C LEU A 21 14.63 -3.17 -27.89
N SER A 22 15.43 -2.84 -26.88
CA SER A 22 14.96 -2.23 -25.63
C SER A 22 14.11 -0.96 -25.85
N ASN A 23 14.41 -0.18 -26.89
CA ASN A 23 13.69 1.07 -27.19
C ASN A 23 12.53 0.91 -28.18
N TRP A 24 12.25 -0.32 -28.63
CA TRP A 24 11.10 -0.56 -29.50
C TRP A 24 9.79 -0.49 -28.72
N PRO A 25 8.70 -0.06 -29.39
CA PRO A 25 7.37 -0.14 -28.80
C PRO A 25 7.05 -1.55 -28.32
N PHE A 26 6.38 -1.66 -27.18
CA PHE A 26 6.10 -2.92 -26.50
C PHE A 26 5.31 -3.90 -27.38
N TYR A 27 4.34 -3.40 -28.16
CA TYR A 27 3.56 -4.22 -29.10
C TYR A 27 4.42 -4.83 -30.21
N LEU A 28 5.46 -4.10 -30.66
CA LEU A 28 6.37 -4.55 -31.71
C LEU A 28 7.31 -5.65 -31.20
N LYS A 29 7.76 -5.55 -29.94
CA LYS A 29 8.54 -6.60 -29.27
C LYS A 29 7.74 -7.90 -29.16
N ILE A 30 6.50 -7.83 -28.69
CA ILE A 30 5.64 -9.01 -28.52
C ILE A 30 5.20 -9.59 -29.88
N GLY A 31 4.97 -8.73 -30.88
CA GLY A 31 4.56 -9.15 -32.21
C GLY A 31 5.69 -9.77 -33.05
N LEU A 32 6.95 -9.41 -32.79
CA LEU A 32 8.09 -9.85 -33.60
C LEU A 32 8.26 -11.39 -33.65
N PRO A 33 8.25 -12.14 -32.52
CA PRO A 33 8.34 -13.59 -32.57
C PRO A 33 7.19 -14.24 -33.36
N ALA A 34 5.97 -13.73 -33.21
CA ALA A 34 4.81 -14.22 -33.94
C ALA A 34 4.93 -13.94 -35.44
N ALA A 35 5.38 -12.75 -35.83
CA ALA A 35 5.60 -12.38 -37.23
C ALA A 35 6.69 -13.24 -37.89
N VAL A 36 7.80 -13.51 -37.17
CA VAL A 36 8.86 -14.41 -37.66
C VAL A 36 8.33 -15.84 -37.82
N ALA A 37 7.56 -16.35 -36.85
CA ALA A 37 6.97 -17.68 -36.95
C ALA A 37 6.04 -17.80 -38.17
N VAL A 38 5.18 -16.80 -38.42
CA VAL A 38 4.31 -16.76 -39.60
C VAL A 38 5.12 -16.73 -40.89
N ALA A 39 6.18 -15.91 -40.96
CA ALA A 39 7.05 -15.85 -42.14
C ALA A 39 7.74 -17.20 -42.42
N VAL A 40 8.20 -17.90 -41.38
CA VAL A 40 8.77 -19.25 -41.48
C VAL A 40 7.74 -20.25 -42.00
N ILE A 41 6.51 -20.22 -41.47
CA ILE A 41 5.42 -21.11 -41.90
C ILE A 41 5.06 -20.86 -43.37
N CYS A 42 4.94 -19.60 -43.79
CA CYS A 42 4.69 -19.25 -45.18
C CYS A 42 5.81 -19.72 -46.11
N GLY A 43 7.08 -19.53 -45.71
CA GLY A 43 8.24 -19.99 -46.46
C GLY A 43 8.27 -21.52 -46.61
N LEU A 44 8.03 -22.25 -45.52
CA LEU A 44 7.92 -23.71 -45.53
C LEU A 44 6.78 -24.20 -46.42
N SER A 45 5.63 -23.54 -46.38
CA SER A 45 4.48 -23.91 -47.20
C SER A 45 4.75 -23.73 -48.69
N LEU A 46 5.42 -22.63 -49.07
CA LEU A 46 5.84 -22.38 -50.46
C LEU A 46 6.90 -23.39 -50.91
N PHE A 47 7.89 -23.68 -50.07
CA PHE A 47 8.92 -24.67 -50.36
C PHE A 47 8.32 -26.07 -50.52
N ALA A 48 7.47 -26.50 -49.60
CA ALA A 48 6.77 -27.79 -49.66
C ALA A 48 5.92 -27.91 -50.93
N ARG A 49 5.19 -26.85 -51.30
CA ARG A 49 4.41 -26.82 -52.54
C ARG A 49 5.29 -27.05 -53.76
N ASN A 50 6.39 -26.30 -53.90
CA ASN A 50 7.29 -26.43 -55.05
C ASN A 50 7.92 -27.82 -55.13
N ALA A 51 8.31 -28.39 -53.99
CA ALA A 51 8.91 -29.72 -53.95
C ALA A 51 7.89 -30.82 -54.30
N LEU A 52 6.66 -30.74 -53.75
CA LEU A 52 5.58 -31.67 -54.09
C LEU A 52 5.21 -31.60 -55.57
N THR A 53 5.19 -30.40 -56.19
CA THR A 53 4.91 -30.29 -57.62
C THR A 53 5.99 -30.93 -58.49
N GLY A 54 7.26 -30.86 -58.09
CA GLY A 54 8.34 -31.56 -58.80
C GLY A 54 8.20 -33.09 -58.70
N GLN A 55 7.85 -33.58 -57.51
CA GLN A 55 7.66 -35.01 -57.28
C GLN A 55 6.44 -35.57 -58.03
N VAL A 56 5.35 -34.80 -58.14
CA VAL A 56 4.18 -35.17 -58.95
C VAL A 56 4.56 -35.30 -60.43
N ALA A 57 5.37 -34.38 -60.96
CA ALA A 57 5.80 -34.43 -62.36
C ALA A 57 6.60 -35.70 -62.68
N LEU A 58 7.57 -36.08 -61.83
CA LEU A 58 8.34 -37.32 -61.99
C LEU A 58 7.46 -38.57 -61.90
N THR A 59 6.46 -38.55 -61.01
CA THR A 59 5.53 -39.68 -60.88
C THR A 59 4.62 -39.79 -62.11
N GLN A 60 4.20 -38.66 -62.68
CA GLN A 60 3.43 -38.65 -63.93
C GLN A 60 4.25 -39.14 -65.11
N GLU A 61 5.53 -38.79 -65.21
CA GLU A 61 6.43 -39.32 -66.25
C GLU A 61 6.48 -40.86 -66.21
N ILE A 62 6.68 -41.45 -65.03
CA ILE A 62 6.68 -42.91 -64.86
C ILE A 62 5.33 -43.54 -65.26
N VAL A 63 4.20 -42.95 -64.84
CA VAL A 63 2.86 -43.52 -65.06
C VAL A 63 2.37 -43.34 -66.49
N ASP A 64 2.46 -42.13 -67.03
CA ASP A 64 1.88 -41.79 -68.32
C ASP A 64 2.83 -42.15 -69.47
N GLN A 65 4.15 -42.02 -69.27
CA GLN A 65 5.16 -42.30 -70.30
C GLN A 65 5.68 -43.74 -70.21
N ASP A 66 6.36 -44.12 -69.12
CA ASP A 66 7.02 -45.43 -69.06
C ASP A 66 6.03 -46.60 -69.03
N PHE A 67 5.06 -46.57 -68.11
CA PHE A 67 4.02 -47.60 -68.03
C PHE A 67 3.10 -47.59 -69.27
N GLY A 68 2.85 -46.40 -69.84
CA GLY A 68 2.15 -46.26 -71.11
C GLY A 68 2.89 -47.00 -72.24
N ALA A 69 4.20 -46.78 -72.35
CA ALA A 69 5.07 -47.43 -73.33
C ALA A 69 5.12 -48.94 -73.15
N ILE A 70 5.34 -49.44 -71.93
CA ILE A 70 5.35 -50.87 -71.61
C ILE A 70 4.02 -51.51 -72.02
N LYS A 71 2.89 -50.91 -71.64
CA LYS A 71 1.56 -51.44 -71.95
C LYS A 71 1.29 -51.51 -73.45
N GLN A 72 1.69 -50.49 -74.22
CA GLN A 72 1.52 -50.51 -75.66
C GLN A 72 2.41 -51.56 -76.35
N LEU A 73 3.69 -51.63 -75.98
CA LEU A 73 4.63 -52.60 -76.54
C LEU A 73 4.26 -54.04 -76.19
N ASP A 74 3.88 -54.32 -74.94
CA ASP A 74 3.45 -55.67 -74.53
C ASP A 74 2.13 -56.06 -75.21
N GLY A 75 1.22 -55.10 -75.41
CA GLY A 75 0.01 -55.29 -76.21
C GLY A 75 0.29 -55.62 -77.67
N ILE A 76 1.26 -54.94 -78.29
CA ILE A 76 1.74 -55.20 -79.65
C ILE A 76 2.37 -56.61 -79.72
N ALA A 77 3.27 -56.94 -78.79
CA ALA A 77 3.91 -58.26 -78.74
C ALA A 77 2.88 -59.39 -78.58
N ALA A 78 1.91 -59.22 -77.67
CA ALA A 78 0.85 -60.19 -77.44
C ALA A 78 -0.01 -60.41 -78.69
N GLU A 79 -0.36 -59.34 -79.42
CA GLU A 79 -1.15 -59.44 -80.65
C GLU A 79 -0.36 -60.13 -81.78
N VAL A 80 0.94 -59.85 -81.91
CA VAL A 80 1.83 -60.53 -82.87
C VAL A 80 1.98 -62.01 -82.53
N ARG A 81 2.15 -62.36 -81.24
CA ARG A 81 2.17 -63.77 -80.78
C ARG A 81 0.85 -64.48 -81.07
N ASP A 82 -0.28 -63.82 -80.86
CA ASP A 82 -1.62 -64.37 -81.17
C ASP A 82 -1.79 -64.59 -82.68
N ILE A 83 -1.39 -63.62 -83.53
CA ILE A 83 -1.40 -63.75 -84.99
C ILE A 83 -0.58 -64.96 -85.45
N ASN A 84 0.66 -65.09 -84.94
CA ASN A 84 1.52 -66.22 -85.28
C ASN A 84 0.91 -67.55 -84.81
N GLY A 85 0.37 -67.60 -83.59
CA GLY A 85 -0.31 -68.79 -83.06
C GLY A 85 -1.50 -69.22 -83.91
N MET A 86 -2.34 -68.28 -84.36
CA MET A 86 -3.45 -68.61 -85.26
C MET A 86 -2.96 -69.04 -86.64
N LEU A 87 -1.92 -68.42 -87.20
CA LEU A 87 -1.35 -68.83 -88.48
C LEU A 87 -0.96 -70.31 -88.44
N PHE A 88 -0.14 -70.70 -87.45
CA PHE A 88 0.26 -72.09 -87.28
C PHE A 88 -0.93 -73.02 -86.98
N ARG A 89 -1.88 -72.58 -86.16
CA ARG A 89 -3.11 -73.35 -85.88
C ARG A 89 -3.87 -73.65 -87.18
N VAL A 90 -4.12 -72.64 -88.00
CA VAL A 90 -4.84 -72.77 -89.28
C VAL A 90 -4.08 -73.67 -90.26
N MET A 91 -2.76 -73.51 -90.35
CA MET A 91 -1.91 -74.38 -91.17
C MET A 91 -1.99 -75.85 -90.72
N VAL A 92 -2.01 -76.12 -89.42
CA VAL A 92 -2.14 -77.48 -88.87
C VAL A 92 -3.51 -78.08 -89.20
N PHE A 93 -4.61 -77.37 -88.98
CA PHE A 93 -5.95 -77.86 -89.33
C PHE A 93 -6.09 -78.14 -90.84
N GLN A 94 -5.52 -77.28 -91.69
CA GLN A 94 -5.50 -77.49 -93.14
C GLN A 94 -4.71 -78.75 -93.51
N SER A 95 -3.55 -78.99 -92.88
CA SER A 95 -2.74 -80.20 -93.11
C SER A 95 -3.42 -81.49 -92.64
N ALA A 96 -4.25 -81.41 -91.60
CA ALA A 96 -5.02 -82.54 -91.07
C ALA A 96 -6.23 -82.89 -91.97
N GLY A 97 -6.54 -82.06 -92.97
CA GLY A 97 -7.73 -82.20 -93.81
C GLY A 97 -9.03 -81.87 -93.08
N GLU A 98 -8.96 -81.21 -91.93
CA GLU A 98 -10.12 -80.86 -91.10
C GLU A 98 -10.69 -79.47 -91.43
N ALA A 99 -9.96 -78.65 -92.20
CA ALA A 99 -10.37 -77.31 -92.60
C ALA A 99 -10.75 -77.20 -94.09
N ASP A 100 -11.73 -76.33 -94.37
CA ASP A 100 -12.11 -75.94 -95.72
C ASP A 100 -11.08 -74.96 -96.27
N ALA A 101 -10.51 -75.24 -97.45
CA ALA A 101 -9.42 -74.44 -98.02
C ALA A 101 -9.81 -72.96 -98.24
N ALA A 102 -11.06 -72.68 -98.65
CA ALA A 102 -11.51 -71.32 -98.85
C ALA A 102 -11.63 -70.56 -97.51
N LYS A 103 -12.11 -71.23 -96.46
CA LYS A 103 -12.12 -70.66 -95.10
C LYS A 103 -10.72 -70.44 -94.55
N THR A 104 -9.79 -71.35 -94.80
CA THR A 104 -8.37 -71.21 -94.39
C THR A 104 -7.74 -69.97 -95.03
N VAL A 105 -7.99 -69.73 -96.32
CA VAL A 105 -7.51 -68.52 -97.02
C VAL A 105 -8.17 -67.26 -96.46
N GLU A 106 -9.47 -67.30 -96.15
CA GLU A 106 -10.19 -66.18 -95.50
C GLU A 106 -9.60 -65.85 -94.12
N GLU A 107 -9.35 -66.87 -93.28
CA GLU A 107 -8.75 -66.69 -91.95
C GLU A 107 -7.35 -66.08 -92.04
N ILE A 108 -6.49 -66.56 -92.95
CA ILE A 108 -5.13 -66.03 -93.13
C ILE A 108 -5.15 -64.60 -93.70
N THR A 109 -6.08 -64.30 -94.60
CA THR A 109 -6.29 -62.93 -95.08
C THR A 109 -6.70 -62.00 -93.93
N GLY A 110 -7.54 -62.49 -93.00
CA GLY A 110 -7.89 -61.78 -91.77
C GLY A 110 -6.68 -61.53 -90.85
N LEU A 111 -5.73 -62.46 -90.78
CA LEU A 111 -4.48 -62.26 -90.04
C LEU A 111 -3.64 -61.12 -90.63
N SER A 112 -3.58 -61.00 -91.96
CA SER A 112 -2.88 -59.90 -92.64
C SER A 112 -3.46 -58.53 -92.26
N GLN A 113 -4.79 -58.40 -92.21
CA GLN A 113 -5.46 -57.16 -91.76
C GLN A 113 -5.18 -56.84 -90.29
N ARG A 114 -5.06 -57.86 -89.43
CA ARG A 114 -4.67 -57.64 -88.03
C ARG A 114 -3.24 -57.10 -87.92
N ILE A 115 -2.32 -57.54 -88.79
CA ILE A 115 -0.96 -56.99 -88.84
C ILE A 115 -0.96 -55.52 -89.22
N ASP A 116 -1.83 -55.09 -90.15
CA ASP A 116 -1.97 -53.65 -90.46
C ASP A 116 -2.36 -52.85 -89.21
N GLY A 117 -3.27 -53.39 -88.38
CA GLY A 117 -3.63 -52.80 -87.10
C GLY A 117 -2.46 -52.74 -86.10
N VAL A 118 -1.59 -53.75 -86.08
CA VAL A 118 -0.36 -53.75 -85.28
C VAL A 118 0.62 -52.69 -85.76
N ILE A 119 0.84 -52.57 -87.08
CA ILE A 119 1.70 -51.54 -87.68
C ILE A 119 1.19 -50.13 -87.31
N GLU A 120 -0.13 -49.92 -87.32
CA GLU A 120 -0.73 -48.65 -86.91
C GLU A 120 -0.54 -48.36 -85.42
N LYS A 121 -0.69 -49.37 -84.55
CA LYS A 121 -0.40 -49.24 -83.10
C LYS A 121 1.07 -48.90 -82.85
N LEU A 122 1.98 -49.55 -83.57
CA LEU A 122 3.41 -49.27 -83.48
C LEU A 122 3.76 -47.87 -84.01
N ALA A 123 3.04 -47.38 -85.02
CA ALA A 123 3.18 -46.01 -85.49
C ALA A 123 2.71 -44.97 -84.46
N ARG A 124 1.59 -45.22 -83.77
CA ARG A 124 1.16 -44.39 -82.63
C ARG A 124 2.17 -44.37 -81.50
N PHE A 125 2.69 -45.54 -81.12
CA PHE A 125 3.75 -45.67 -80.12
C PHE A 125 4.96 -44.80 -80.48
N GLU A 126 5.43 -44.85 -81.73
CA GLU A 126 6.57 -44.04 -82.20
C GLU A 126 6.36 -42.53 -82.01
N THR A 127 5.13 -42.06 -82.20
CA THR A 127 4.81 -40.62 -82.14
C THR A 127 4.46 -40.12 -80.74
N GLU A 128 3.91 -40.99 -79.88
CA GLU A 128 3.34 -40.58 -78.59
C GLU A 128 4.25 -40.92 -77.40
N LEU A 129 5.01 -42.02 -77.49
CA LEU A 129 5.66 -42.64 -76.31
C LEU A 129 7.12 -43.05 -76.54
N ALA A 130 7.55 -43.25 -77.80
CA ALA A 130 8.92 -43.68 -78.08
C ALA A 130 9.94 -42.58 -77.74
N THR A 131 10.99 -42.98 -77.02
CA THR A 131 12.16 -42.12 -76.78
C THR A 131 13.05 -42.06 -78.02
N GLU A 132 13.94 -41.06 -78.11
CA GLU A 132 14.92 -40.96 -79.22
C GLU A 132 15.74 -42.25 -79.39
N ALA A 133 16.08 -42.92 -78.30
CA ALA A 133 16.82 -44.19 -78.33
C ALA A 133 15.99 -45.33 -78.96
N GLN A 134 14.66 -45.27 -78.84
CA GLN A 134 13.73 -46.33 -79.29
C GLN A 134 13.26 -46.14 -80.72
N LEU A 135 13.44 -44.97 -81.34
CA LEU A 135 13.01 -44.71 -82.72
C LEU A 135 13.67 -45.68 -83.71
N SER A 136 14.95 -45.98 -83.53
CA SER A 136 15.69 -46.96 -84.35
C SER A 136 15.12 -48.37 -84.20
N GLN A 137 14.80 -48.80 -82.98
CA GLN A 137 14.26 -50.12 -82.70
C GLN A 137 12.82 -50.24 -83.23
N THR A 138 12.01 -49.20 -83.03
CA THR A 138 10.64 -49.11 -83.54
C THR A 138 10.60 -49.21 -85.06
N SER A 139 11.53 -48.53 -85.74
CA SER A 139 11.70 -48.62 -87.20
C SER A 139 12.07 -50.04 -87.65
N ALA A 140 12.98 -50.72 -86.93
CA ALA A 140 13.36 -52.10 -87.22
C ALA A 140 12.18 -53.07 -87.05
N VAL A 141 11.39 -52.92 -85.97
CA VAL A 141 10.17 -53.74 -85.75
C VAL A 141 9.15 -53.51 -86.87
N LYS A 142 8.94 -52.26 -87.32
CA LYS A 142 8.06 -51.96 -88.46
C LYS A 142 8.51 -52.66 -89.74
N GLU A 143 9.81 -52.66 -90.01
CA GLU A 143 10.37 -53.33 -91.19
C GLU A 143 10.14 -54.85 -91.14
N GLU A 144 10.39 -55.47 -89.97
CA GLU A 144 10.15 -56.90 -89.77
C GLU A 144 8.66 -57.25 -89.81
N LEU A 145 7.77 -56.41 -89.27
CA LEU A 145 6.31 -56.57 -89.40
C LEU A 145 5.87 -56.53 -90.86
N ALA A 146 6.42 -55.64 -91.67
CA ALA A 146 6.09 -55.56 -93.09
C ALA A 146 6.54 -56.81 -93.86
N LYS A 147 7.74 -57.34 -93.55
CA LYS A 147 8.23 -58.62 -94.10
C LYS A 147 7.33 -59.79 -93.67
N TYR A 148 6.94 -59.83 -92.40
CA TYR A 148 6.05 -60.85 -91.85
C TYR A 148 4.62 -60.77 -92.42
N LYS A 149 4.10 -59.57 -92.70
CA LYS A 149 2.84 -59.39 -93.42
C LYS A 149 2.94 -59.95 -94.84
N GLY A 150 3.98 -59.56 -95.59
CA GLY A 150 4.20 -60.03 -96.96
C GLY A 150 4.32 -61.55 -97.03
N ALA A 151 4.89 -62.17 -96.00
CA ALA A 151 4.92 -63.62 -95.83
C ALA A 151 3.52 -64.24 -95.75
N ILE A 152 2.67 -63.70 -94.88
CA ILE A 152 1.31 -64.19 -94.66
C ILE A 152 0.46 -64.01 -95.91
N ASP A 153 0.59 -62.87 -96.60
CA ASP A 153 -0.07 -62.63 -97.89
C ASP A 153 0.38 -63.64 -98.95
N TRP A 154 1.68 -63.95 -98.99
CA TRP A 154 2.21 -64.96 -99.90
C TRP A 154 1.70 -66.36 -99.55
N VAL A 155 1.66 -66.74 -98.27
CA VAL A 155 1.12 -68.01 -97.79
C VAL A 155 -0.36 -68.13 -98.17
N ALA A 156 -1.17 -67.09 -97.98
CA ALA A 156 -2.57 -67.07 -98.39
C ALA A 156 -2.71 -67.34 -99.90
N SER A 157 -1.92 -66.66 -100.74
CA SER A 157 -1.96 -66.85 -102.19
C SER A 157 -1.49 -68.24 -102.64
N MET A 158 -0.50 -68.82 -101.96
CA MET A 158 0.06 -70.12 -102.32
C MET A 158 -0.83 -71.27 -101.85
N LEU A 159 -1.60 -71.08 -100.76
CA LEU A 159 -2.56 -72.08 -100.27
C LEU A 159 -3.68 -72.38 -101.27
N GLU A 160 -4.04 -71.42 -102.13
CA GLU A 160 -4.98 -71.66 -103.23
C GLU A 160 -4.38 -72.56 -104.33
N ILE A 161 -3.05 -72.64 -104.43
CA ILE A 161 -2.32 -73.32 -105.50
C ILE A 161 -1.74 -74.66 -105.02
N ASP A 162 -0.89 -74.64 -103.98
CA ASP A 162 -0.22 -75.81 -103.41
C ASP A 162 0.15 -75.59 -101.93
N PHE A 163 -0.46 -76.39 -101.06
CA PHE A 163 -0.23 -76.35 -99.62
C PHE A 163 1.22 -76.67 -99.24
N ALA A 164 1.86 -77.63 -99.92
CA ALA A 164 3.21 -78.05 -99.58
C ALA A 164 4.23 -76.92 -99.81
N SER A 165 4.09 -76.19 -100.91
CA SER A 165 4.89 -75.01 -101.19
C SER A 165 4.60 -73.88 -100.20
N ALA A 166 3.34 -73.66 -99.83
CA ALA A 166 2.95 -72.66 -98.84
C ALA A 166 3.65 -72.89 -97.49
N VAL A 167 3.66 -74.14 -97.00
CA VAL A 167 4.34 -74.53 -95.75
C VAL A 167 5.85 -74.30 -95.82
N SER A 168 6.49 -74.59 -96.95
CA SER A 168 7.96 -74.50 -97.08
C SER A 168 8.51 -73.08 -96.86
N PHE A 169 7.69 -72.08 -97.15
CA PHE A 169 8.01 -70.67 -96.99
C PHE A 169 7.72 -70.13 -95.59
N VAL A 170 6.87 -70.78 -94.78
CA VAL A 170 6.60 -70.35 -93.39
C VAL A 170 7.86 -70.44 -92.53
N ALA A 171 8.75 -71.41 -92.78
CA ALA A 171 9.92 -71.67 -91.95
C ALA A 171 10.94 -70.50 -91.90
N PRO A 172 11.36 -69.88 -93.02
CA PRO A 172 12.18 -68.67 -92.98
C PRO A 172 11.53 -67.48 -92.24
N PHE A 173 10.20 -67.38 -92.24
CA PHE A 173 9.50 -66.27 -91.57
C PHE A 173 9.38 -66.45 -90.06
N ASP A 174 9.53 -67.67 -89.55
CA ASP A 174 9.64 -67.92 -88.11
C ASP A 174 10.89 -67.25 -87.52
N GLU A 175 11.99 -67.16 -88.27
CA GLU A 175 13.19 -66.42 -87.86
C GLU A 175 12.92 -64.91 -87.77
N ASN A 176 12.24 -64.33 -88.77
CA ASN A 176 11.84 -62.93 -88.75
C ASN A 176 10.88 -62.63 -87.59
N TYR A 177 9.91 -63.52 -87.33
CA TYR A 177 9.01 -63.42 -86.18
C TYR A 177 9.77 -63.44 -84.86
N ARG A 178 10.71 -64.38 -84.68
CA ARG A 178 11.54 -64.46 -83.47
C ARG A 178 12.41 -63.22 -83.28
N ASN A 179 13.01 -62.71 -84.36
CA ASN A 179 13.82 -61.49 -84.32
C ASN A 179 12.97 -60.27 -83.94
N MET A 180 11.79 -60.12 -84.56
CA MET A 180 10.84 -59.05 -84.27
C MET A 180 10.39 -59.07 -82.79
N ILE A 181 9.95 -60.23 -82.29
CA ILE A 181 9.55 -60.37 -80.88
C ILE A 181 10.74 -60.13 -79.95
N GLY A 182 11.94 -60.58 -80.32
CA GLY A 182 13.16 -60.31 -79.56
C GLY A 182 13.46 -58.81 -79.43
N ILE A 183 13.30 -58.04 -80.51
CA ILE A 183 13.47 -56.58 -80.49
C ILE A 183 12.40 -55.93 -79.60
N ILE A 184 11.13 -56.35 -79.70
CA ILE A 184 10.06 -55.80 -78.84
C ILE A 184 10.30 -56.14 -77.37
N ASP A 185 10.71 -57.37 -77.05
CA ASP A 185 11.01 -57.79 -75.69
C ASP A 185 12.22 -57.01 -75.12
N GLU A 186 13.24 -56.74 -75.95
CA GLU A 186 14.38 -55.90 -75.57
C GLU A 186 13.97 -54.44 -75.34
N MET A 187 13.07 -53.89 -76.17
CA MET A 187 12.49 -52.56 -75.96
C MET A 187 11.73 -52.50 -74.63
N VAL A 188 10.87 -53.48 -74.34
CA VAL A 188 10.11 -53.56 -73.08
C VAL A 188 11.06 -53.66 -71.89
N ALA A 189 12.08 -54.53 -71.96
CA ALA A 189 13.08 -54.66 -70.90
C ALA A 189 13.85 -53.35 -70.66
N GLY A 190 14.17 -52.62 -71.73
CA GLY A 190 14.76 -51.29 -71.67
C GLY A 190 13.86 -50.30 -70.92
N VAL A 191 12.59 -50.16 -71.32
CA VAL A 191 11.65 -49.25 -70.65
C VAL A 191 11.45 -49.63 -69.18
N VAL A 192 11.34 -50.93 -68.87
CA VAL A 192 11.21 -51.40 -67.48
C VAL A 192 12.44 -51.00 -66.64
N THR A 193 13.64 -51.11 -67.21
CA THR A 193 14.88 -50.73 -66.53
C THR A 193 14.95 -49.22 -66.30
N ASP A 194 14.62 -48.42 -67.32
CA ASP A 194 14.58 -46.96 -67.24
C ASP A 194 13.53 -46.51 -66.21
N SER A 195 12.35 -47.13 -66.21
CA SER A 195 11.28 -46.85 -65.26
C SER A 195 11.67 -47.18 -63.82
N GLN A 196 12.41 -48.27 -63.59
CA GLN A 196 12.94 -48.60 -62.28
C GLN A 196 13.97 -47.57 -61.79
N ASP A 197 14.86 -47.10 -62.67
CA ASP A 197 15.84 -46.05 -62.33
C ASP A 197 15.13 -44.72 -62.04
N SER A 198 14.18 -44.32 -62.87
CA SER A 198 13.31 -43.15 -62.64
C SER A 198 12.56 -43.24 -61.31
N ALA A 199 11.99 -44.40 -60.97
CA ALA A 199 11.32 -44.62 -59.70
C ALA A 199 12.28 -44.54 -58.49
N GLN A 200 13.49 -45.10 -58.60
CA GLN A 200 14.51 -45.00 -57.56
C GLN A 200 14.98 -43.55 -57.36
N ARG A 201 15.19 -42.80 -58.45
CA ARG A 201 15.53 -41.38 -58.41
C ARG A 201 14.41 -40.56 -57.76
N ALA A 202 13.16 -40.81 -58.14
CA ALA A 202 12.01 -40.14 -57.53
C ALA A 202 11.90 -40.44 -56.02
N ALA A 203 12.14 -41.68 -55.60
CA ALA A 203 12.15 -42.04 -54.18
C ALA A 203 13.31 -41.39 -53.40
N ALA A 204 14.51 -41.35 -53.99
CA ALA A 204 15.66 -40.68 -53.41
C ALA A 204 15.40 -39.17 -53.27
N ASP A 205 14.89 -38.53 -54.32
CA ASP A 205 14.56 -37.10 -54.33
C ASP A 205 13.45 -36.75 -53.32
N ALA A 206 12.47 -37.64 -53.15
CA ALA A 206 11.47 -37.51 -52.10
C ALA A 206 12.11 -37.54 -50.70
N SER A 207 13.03 -38.47 -50.46
CA SER A 207 13.70 -38.61 -49.16
C SER A 207 14.60 -37.41 -48.81
N THR A 208 15.34 -36.88 -49.78
CA THR A 208 16.17 -35.68 -49.62
C THR A 208 15.31 -34.43 -49.43
N THR A 209 14.20 -34.33 -50.16
CA THR A 209 13.20 -33.26 -49.98
C THR A 209 12.60 -33.26 -48.58
N VAL A 210 12.21 -34.44 -48.05
CA VAL A 210 11.68 -34.56 -46.68
C VAL A 210 12.74 -34.15 -45.66
N LEU A 211 14.00 -34.57 -45.82
CA LEU A 211 15.09 -34.16 -44.94
C LEU A 211 15.32 -32.65 -44.97
N LEU A 212 15.36 -32.03 -46.16
CA LEU A 212 15.49 -30.59 -46.33
C LEU A 212 14.32 -29.84 -45.68
N LEU A 213 13.09 -30.32 -45.84
CA LEU A 213 11.91 -29.78 -45.17
C LEU A 213 12.07 -29.80 -43.64
N LEU A 214 12.52 -30.92 -43.08
CA LEU A 214 12.75 -31.04 -41.64
C LEU A 214 13.88 -30.12 -41.15
N VAL A 215 14.96 -29.98 -41.91
CA VAL A 215 16.08 -29.07 -41.58
C VAL A 215 15.62 -27.62 -41.62
N VAL A 216 14.93 -27.18 -42.68
CA VAL A 216 14.42 -25.81 -42.80
C VAL A 216 13.39 -25.53 -41.70
N ALA A 217 12.51 -26.49 -41.38
CA ALA A 217 11.56 -26.36 -40.29
C ALA A 217 12.26 -26.25 -38.93
N GLY A 218 13.26 -27.09 -38.67
CA GLY A 218 14.06 -27.06 -37.45
C GLY A 218 14.83 -25.74 -37.28
N VAL A 219 15.48 -25.26 -38.34
CA VAL A 219 16.17 -23.96 -38.34
C VAL A 219 15.18 -22.80 -38.13
N GLY A 220 14.03 -22.83 -38.81
CA GLY A 220 12.99 -21.83 -38.65
C GLY A 220 12.40 -21.78 -37.23
N LEU A 221 12.18 -22.95 -36.62
CA LEU A 221 11.80 -23.06 -35.20
C LEU A 221 12.89 -22.54 -34.26
N ALA A 222 14.16 -22.89 -34.51
CA ALA A 222 15.28 -22.42 -33.70
C ALA A 222 15.43 -20.89 -33.76
N ILE A 223 15.29 -20.28 -34.95
CA ILE A 223 15.32 -18.82 -35.13
C ILE A 223 14.13 -18.18 -34.39
N SER A 224 12.92 -18.71 -34.58
CA SER A 224 11.72 -18.19 -33.90
C SER A 224 11.85 -18.26 -32.38
N ALA A 225 12.36 -19.38 -31.86
CA ALA A 225 12.63 -19.56 -30.43
C ALA A 225 13.74 -18.63 -29.92
N ALA A 226 14.82 -18.43 -30.67
CA ALA A 226 15.90 -17.52 -30.31
C ALA A 226 15.41 -16.06 -30.26
N VAL A 227 14.60 -15.63 -31.22
CA VAL A 227 13.97 -14.30 -31.24
C VAL A 227 13.00 -14.15 -30.06
N ALA A 228 12.14 -15.14 -29.80
CA ALA A 228 11.24 -15.14 -28.65
C ALA A 228 12.01 -15.05 -27.32
N PHE A 229 13.06 -15.86 -27.16
CA PHE A 229 13.86 -15.93 -25.94
C PHE A 229 14.64 -14.64 -25.68
N THR A 230 15.24 -14.05 -26.71
CA THR A 230 15.97 -12.78 -26.58
C THR A 230 15.04 -11.62 -26.20
N VAL A 231 13.86 -11.53 -26.83
CA VAL A 231 12.83 -10.55 -26.47
C VAL A 231 12.33 -10.78 -25.04
N ALA A 232 12.07 -12.03 -24.65
CA ALA A 232 11.59 -12.38 -23.32
C ALA A 232 12.60 -12.01 -22.23
N ILE A 233 13.87 -12.39 -22.37
CA ILE A 233 14.92 -12.03 -21.40
C ILE A 233 15.10 -10.52 -21.31
N GLY A 234 15.14 -9.83 -22.46
CA GLY A 234 15.30 -8.38 -22.49
C GLY A 234 14.16 -7.67 -21.78
N THR A 235 12.93 -8.10 -22.03
CA THR A 235 11.72 -7.50 -21.44
C THR A 235 11.60 -7.82 -19.95
N THR A 236 11.76 -9.08 -19.54
CA THR A 236 11.62 -9.50 -18.14
C THR A 236 12.67 -8.85 -17.24
N ARG A 237 13.95 -8.84 -17.64
CA ARG A 237 15.01 -8.15 -16.86
C ARG A 237 14.73 -6.66 -16.74
N SER A 238 14.24 -6.06 -17.81
CA SER A 238 13.97 -4.64 -17.86
C SER A 238 12.81 -4.24 -16.93
N ILE A 239 11.76 -5.07 -16.88
CA ILE A 239 10.64 -4.91 -15.95
C ILE A 239 11.11 -5.14 -14.50
N SER A 240 11.92 -6.18 -14.24
CA SER A 240 12.40 -6.45 -12.88
C SER A 240 13.24 -5.29 -12.33
N HIS A 241 14.12 -4.69 -13.15
CA HIS A 241 14.90 -3.53 -12.73
C HIS A 241 14.02 -2.31 -12.37
N ILE A 242 12.95 -2.05 -13.12
CA ILE A 242 11.99 -0.98 -12.77
C ILE A 242 11.25 -1.34 -11.47
N ALA A 243 10.83 -2.59 -11.32
CA ALA A 243 10.13 -3.06 -10.12
C ALA A 243 11.01 -2.96 -8.86
N ASP A 244 12.27 -3.37 -8.95
CA ASP A 244 13.26 -3.28 -7.87
C ASP A 244 13.54 -1.82 -7.47
N ALA A 245 13.71 -0.94 -8.46
CA ALA A 245 13.89 0.49 -8.21
C ALA A 245 12.67 1.11 -7.51
N THR A 246 11.47 0.71 -7.93
CA THR A 246 10.21 1.14 -7.31
C THR A 246 10.09 0.65 -5.87
N LEU A 247 10.43 -0.62 -5.60
CA LEU A 247 10.40 -1.19 -4.27
C LEU A 247 11.42 -0.53 -3.33
N THR A 248 12.61 -0.23 -3.85
CA THR A 248 13.67 0.46 -3.10
C THR A 248 13.21 1.85 -2.67
N LEU A 249 12.65 2.63 -3.60
CA LEU A 249 12.09 3.94 -3.29
C LEU A 249 10.92 3.84 -2.29
N ALA A 250 10.02 2.87 -2.45
CA ALA A 250 8.87 2.68 -1.56
C ALA A 250 9.27 2.33 -0.11
N LYS A 251 10.39 1.62 0.08
CA LYS A 251 10.92 1.31 1.42
C LYS A 251 11.60 2.50 2.10
N GLY A 252 11.94 3.55 1.35
CA GLY A 252 12.70 4.70 1.86
C GLY A 252 14.17 4.39 2.17
N GLU A 253 14.66 3.20 1.81
CA GLU A 253 16.05 2.81 2.00
C GLU A 253 16.88 3.21 0.78
N ASN A 254 17.96 3.97 0.98
CA ASN A 254 18.91 4.32 -0.08
C ASN A 254 18.26 4.95 -1.34
N ALA A 255 17.23 5.79 -1.16
CA ALA A 255 16.52 6.44 -2.27
C ALA A 255 17.48 7.21 -3.21
N ASP A 256 18.54 7.81 -2.66
CA ASP A 256 19.57 8.52 -3.43
C ASP A 256 20.42 7.59 -4.31
N ALA A 257 20.61 6.33 -3.90
CA ALA A 257 21.41 5.35 -4.62
C ALA A 257 20.71 4.78 -5.87
N VAL A 258 19.40 4.99 -6.01
CA VAL A 258 18.64 4.55 -7.19
C VAL A 258 18.93 5.50 -8.35
N ASP A 259 19.74 5.04 -9.31
CA ASP A 259 20.06 5.75 -10.56
C ASP A 259 18.96 5.51 -11.62
N ILE A 260 18.00 6.44 -11.69
CA ILE A 260 16.84 6.36 -12.60
C ILE A 260 17.26 6.61 -14.06
N ASP A 261 18.36 7.33 -14.31
CA ASP A 261 18.84 7.61 -15.67
C ASP A 261 19.30 6.34 -16.39
N ARG A 262 19.81 5.34 -15.65
CA ARG A 262 20.12 4.01 -16.21
C ARG A 262 18.90 3.23 -16.67
N LEU A 263 17.71 3.58 -16.18
CA LEU A 263 16.44 2.97 -16.57
C LEU A 263 15.79 3.69 -17.76
N ALA A 264 16.35 4.84 -18.20
CA ALA A 264 15.80 5.68 -19.24
C ALA A 264 15.64 4.93 -20.56
N ARG A 265 14.49 5.13 -21.20
CA ARG A 265 14.06 4.40 -22.39
C ARG A 265 12.99 5.19 -23.15
N ARG A 266 12.77 4.82 -24.40
CA ARG A 266 11.83 5.48 -25.32
C ARG A 266 10.54 4.70 -25.61
N ASP A 267 10.33 3.57 -24.93
CA ASP A 267 9.10 2.78 -25.05
C ASP A 267 8.05 3.20 -24.01
N GLU A 268 6.92 2.49 -23.96
CA GLU A 268 5.81 2.75 -23.04
C GLU A 268 6.21 2.58 -21.56
N LEU A 269 7.22 1.76 -21.27
CA LEU A 269 7.79 1.63 -19.92
C LEU A 269 8.60 2.88 -19.53
N GLY A 270 9.03 3.69 -20.51
CA GLY A 270 9.70 4.97 -20.27
C GLY A 270 8.82 5.96 -19.50
N ALA A 271 7.52 5.98 -19.76
CA ALA A 271 6.58 6.82 -19.00
C ALA A 271 6.53 6.42 -17.51
N ILE A 272 6.66 5.12 -17.21
CA ILE A 272 6.75 4.62 -15.82
C ILE A 272 8.07 5.09 -15.18
N VAL A 273 9.19 5.00 -15.90
CA VAL A 273 10.49 5.48 -15.42
C VAL A 273 10.48 6.99 -15.15
N THR A 274 9.87 7.78 -16.03
CA THR A 274 9.68 9.23 -15.81
C THR A 274 8.82 9.50 -14.59
N SER A 275 7.76 8.73 -14.38
CA SER A 275 6.91 8.85 -13.17
C SER A 275 7.69 8.49 -11.90
N LEU A 276 8.60 7.51 -12.00
CA LEU A 276 9.48 7.11 -10.90
C LEU A 276 10.45 8.22 -10.50
N GLN A 277 10.92 9.02 -11.46
CA GLN A 277 11.74 10.21 -11.17
C GLN A 277 10.98 11.21 -10.30
N VAL A 278 9.75 11.55 -10.68
CA VAL A 278 8.89 12.45 -9.90
C VAL A 278 8.63 11.88 -8.49
N PHE A 279 8.47 10.56 -8.38
CA PHE A 279 8.29 9.88 -7.10
C PHE A 279 9.55 10.00 -6.20
N LYS A 280 10.74 9.78 -6.75
CA LYS A 280 12.03 9.97 -6.04
C LYS A 280 12.17 11.41 -5.54
N ASP A 281 11.89 12.39 -6.39
CA ASP A 281 11.99 13.81 -6.05
C ASP A 281 11.01 14.17 -4.91
N ASN A 282 9.80 13.62 -4.93
CA ASN A 282 8.81 13.81 -3.86
C ASN A 282 9.24 13.19 -2.53
N ILE A 283 9.84 11.99 -2.54
CA ILE A 283 10.38 11.36 -1.32
C ILE A 283 11.48 12.23 -0.72
N ALA A 284 12.43 12.71 -1.53
CA ALA A 284 13.51 13.58 -1.07
C ALA A 284 12.96 14.89 -0.46
N ARG A 285 11.94 15.47 -1.10
CA ARG A 285 11.27 16.67 -0.59
C ARG A 285 10.56 16.44 0.74
N ILE A 286 9.87 15.30 0.91
CA ILE A 286 9.22 14.94 2.18
C ILE A 286 10.25 14.74 3.30
N ALA A 287 11.38 14.09 2.99
CA ALA A 287 12.48 13.92 3.95
C ALA A 287 13.04 15.27 4.41
N ALA A 288 13.32 16.19 3.48
CA ALA A 288 13.78 17.55 3.81
C ALA A 288 12.77 18.33 4.68
N MET A 289 11.48 18.23 4.36
CA MET A 289 10.43 18.87 5.18
C MET A 289 10.34 18.32 6.60
N ARG A 290 10.60 17.02 6.80
CA ARG A 290 10.64 16.42 8.15
C ARG A 290 11.80 16.95 8.98
N GLU A 291 12.99 17.04 8.39
CA GLU A 291 14.17 17.58 9.06
C GLU A 291 13.96 19.05 9.45
N GLU A 292 13.36 19.86 8.56
CA GLU A 292 12.97 21.24 8.88
C GLU A 292 11.92 21.31 10.00
N GLN A 293 10.92 20.42 9.99
CA GLN A 293 9.90 20.36 11.05
C GLN A 293 10.48 19.96 12.40
N GLU A 294 11.35 18.96 12.45
CA GLU A 294 12.03 18.54 13.69
C GLU A 294 12.89 19.67 14.25
N ALA A 295 13.64 20.38 13.39
CA ALA A 295 14.42 21.55 13.79
C ALA A 295 13.53 22.69 14.31
N MET A 296 12.37 22.93 13.69
CA MET A 296 11.40 23.91 14.18
C MET A 296 10.75 23.50 15.50
N GLN A 297 10.40 22.21 15.68
CA GLN A 297 9.85 21.71 16.94
C GLN A 297 10.85 21.85 18.09
N GLN A 298 12.12 21.48 17.87
CA GLN A 298 13.16 21.66 18.89
C GLN A 298 13.34 23.13 19.28
N LYS A 299 13.31 24.05 18.31
CA LYS A 299 13.35 25.49 18.59
C LYS A 299 12.13 25.96 19.38
N ALA A 300 10.94 25.50 19.02
CA ALA A 300 9.70 25.85 19.71
C ALA A 300 9.66 25.30 21.15
N GLU A 301 10.16 24.08 21.37
CA GLU A 301 10.29 23.50 22.71
C GLU A 301 11.30 24.26 23.58
N ALA A 302 12.44 24.66 23.00
CA ALA A 302 13.44 25.48 23.70
C ALA A 302 12.87 26.84 24.10
N GLN A 303 12.20 27.54 23.18
CA GLN A 303 11.51 28.80 23.48
C GLN A 303 10.44 28.63 24.55
N ARG A 304 9.63 27.57 24.48
CA ARG A 304 8.60 27.28 25.49
C ARG A 304 9.20 27.06 26.88
N ARG A 305 10.36 26.39 26.98
CA ARG A 305 11.07 26.20 28.26
C ARG A 305 11.58 27.53 28.81
N GLU A 306 12.14 28.38 27.97
CA GLU A 306 12.62 29.72 28.34
C GLU A 306 11.48 30.59 28.90
N THR A 307 10.38 30.73 28.15
CA THR A 307 9.20 31.48 28.60
C THR A 307 8.60 30.93 29.89
N MET A 308 8.60 29.60 30.07
CA MET A 308 8.10 28.99 31.32
C MET A 308 9.02 29.28 32.50
N SER A 309 10.33 29.37 32.29
CA SER A 309 11.30 29.76 33.33
C SER A 309 11.10 31.22 33.74
N GLU A 310 10.95 32.13 32.77
CA GLU A 310 10.68 33.55 33.03
C GLU A 310 9.38 33.74 33.84
N LEU A 311 8.32 33.03 33.45
CA LEU A 311 7.05 33.08 34.17
C LEU A 311 7.16 32.53 35.60
N ALA A 312 7.97 31.48 35.80
CA ALA A 312 8.21 30.92 37.12
C ALA A 312 8.99 31.90 38.03
N GLU A 313 10.00 32.58 37.50
CA GLU A 313 10.76 33.61 38.23
C GLU A 313 9.89 34.83 38.59
N GLU A 314 8.99 35.25 37.68
CA GLU A 314 8.03 36.32 37.94
C GLU A 314 7.03 35.92 39.03
N LEU A 315 6.51 34.70 38.97
CA LEU A 315 5.63 34.14 40.00
C LEU A 315 6.34 34.09 41.37
N GLU A 316 7.58 33.59 41.42
CA GLU A 316 8.37 33.51 42.64
C GLU A 316 8.55 34.90 43.28
N ARG A 317 8.89 35.90 42.46
CA ARG A 317 9.02 37.30 42.89
C ARG A 317 7.71 37.86 43.44
N SER A 318 6.60 37.65 42.74
CA SER A 318 5.28 38.11 43.17
C SER A 318 4.85 37.46 44.48
N VAL A 319 5.11 36.17 44.66
CA VAL A 319 4.81 35.45 45.91
C VAL A 319 5.66 35.97 47.07
N MET A 320 6.96 36.24 46.85
CA MET A 320 7.81 36.85 47.88
C MET A 320 7.33 38.24 48.29
N GLU A 321 6.93 39.08 47.33
CA GLU A 321 6.39 40.42 47.63
C GLU A 321 5.10 40.35 48.46
N VAL A 322 4.20 39.41 48.13
CA VAL A 322 2.98 39.17 48.91
C VAL A 322 3.30 38.64 50.31
N ALA A 323 4.29 37.74 50.44
CA ALA A 323 4.71 37.21 51.72
C ALA A 323 5.33 38.28 52.63
N ASP A 324 6.16 39.17 52.08
CA ASP A 324 6.72 40.32 52.80
C ASP A 324 5.63 41.29 53.25
N ALA A 325 4.69 41.64 52.35
CA ALA A 325 3.55 42.49 52.70
C ALA A 325 2.67 41.88 53.81
N LEU A 326 2.47 40.56 53.79
CA LEU A 326 1.77 39.83 54.84
C LEU A 326 2.56 39.84 56.15
N GLY A 327 3.88 39.65 56.10
CA GLY A 327 4.77 39.73 57.26
C GLY A 327 4.70 41.10 57.95
N ASP A 328 4.73 42.18 57.16
CA ASP A 328 4.54 43.55 57.64
C ASP A 328 3.16 43.77 58.27
N ALA A 329 2.09 43.27 57.64
CA ALA A 329 0.74 43.38 58.16
C ALA A 329 0.57 42.65 59.51
N MET A 330 1.13 41.43 59.61
CA MET A 330 1.14 40.65 60.85
C MET A 330 1.97 41.34 61.95
N GLY A 331 3.08 41.99 61.58
CA GLY A 331 3.88 42.81 62.50
C GLY A 331 3.09 44.00 63.06
N ARG A 332 2.33 44.71 62.21
CA ARG A 332 1.44 45.79 62.66
C ARG A 332 0.32 45.29 63.58
N MET A 333 -0.32 44.19 63.21
CA MET A 333 -1.37 43.56 64.03
C MET A 333 -0.86 43.16 65.42
N ARG A 334 0.35 42.59 65.50
CA ARG A 334 0.99 42.27 66.78
C ARG A 334 1.19 43.52 67.64
N ASN A 335 1.72 44.59 67.05
CA ASN A 335 1.93 45.85 67.77
C ASN A 335 0.62 46.47 68.27
N GLU A 336 -0.44 46.46 67.45
CA GLU A 336 -1.77 46.91 67.90
C GLU A 336 -2.34 46.05 69.03
N THR A 337 -2.13 44.73 68.97
CA THR A 337 -2.55 43.80 70.03
C THR A 337 -1.80 44.06 71.35
N ASP A 338 -0.49 44.35 71.28
CA ASP A 338 0.31 44.74 72.43
C ASP A 338 -0.16 46.08 73.02
N LEU A 339 -0.50 47.05 72.17
CA LEU A 339 -1.12 48.31 72.59
C LEU A 339 -2.48 48.09 73.28
N MET A 340 -3.35 47.24 72.72
CA MET A 340 -4.62 46.88 73.36
C MET A 340 -4.40 46.25 74.74
N THR A 341 -3.39 45.40 74.90
CA THR A 341 -3.05 44.76 76.18
C THR A 341 -2.61 45.79 77.22
N ASN A 342 -1.79 46.76 76.80
CA ASN A 342 -1.37 47.86 77.67
C ASN A 342 -2.55 48.75 78.07
N ILE A 343 -3.44 49.10 77.14
CA ILE A 343 -4.65 49.88 77.41
C ILE A 343 -5.57 49.13 78.38
N ALA A 344 -5.77 47.82 78.20
CA ALA A 344 -6.59 47.01 79.10
C ALA A 344 -5.99 46.97 80.52
N THR A 345 -4.66 46.84 80.63
CA THR A 345 -3.95 46.86 81.92
C THR A 345 -4.11 48.19 82.62
N GLU A 346 -3.93 49.30 81.90
CA GLU A 346 -4.10 50.65 82.43
C GLU A 346 -5.55 50.91 82.86
N THR A 347 -6.52 50.48 82.06
CA THR A 347 -7.95 50.57 82.40
C THR A 347 -8.26 49.80 83.70
N ASN A 348 -7.66 48.63 83.90
CA ASN A 348 -7.82 47.86 85.13
C ASN A 348 -7.20 48.55 86.35
N ASN A 349 -6.04 49.20 86.18
CA ASN A 349 -5.42 50.01 87.24
C ASN A 349 -6.31 51.20 87.63
N GLN A 350 -6.86 51.91 86.64
CA GLN A 350 -7.78 53.02 86.86
C GLN A 350 -9.07 52.57 87.56
N ALA A 351 -9.64 51.43 87.16
CA ALA A 351 -10.80 50.84 87.83
C ALA A 351 -10.49 50.48 89.29
N SER A 352 -9.31 49.93 89.57
CA SER A 352 -8.86 49.63 90.94
C SER A 352 -8.71 50.90 91.79
N ALA A 353 -8.12 51.96 91.23
CA ALA A 353 -8.00 53.26 91.89
C ALA A 353 -9.37 53.89 92.18
N ALA A 354 -10.30 53.82 91.23
CA ALA A 354 -11.67 54.30 91.40
C ALA A 354 -12.43 53.52 92.50
N ASN A 355 -12.25 52.20 92.57
CA ASN A 355 -12.78 51.38 93.66
C ASN A 355 -12.20 51.81 95.01
N GLY A 356 -10.89 52.06 95.09
CA GLY A 356 -10.23 52.58 96.28
C GLY A 356 -10.83 53.92 96.75
N ALA A 357 -10.94 54.88 95.85
CA ALA A 357 -11.54 56.19 96.13
C ALA A 357 -13.01 56.08 96.56
N THR A 358 -13.78 55.17 95.96
CA THR A 358 -15.18 54.92 96.33
C THR A 358 -15.31 54.30 97.72
N SER A 359 -14.39 53.40 98.08
CA SER A 359 -14.32 52.79 99.41
C SER A 359 -13.99 53.85 100.49
N GLU A 360 -13.04 54.74 100.21
CA GLU A 360 -12.70 55.86 101.08
C GLU A 360 -13.87 56.84 101.22
N ALA A 361 -14.54 57.19 100.13
CA ALA A 361 -15.73 58.03 100.15
C ALA A 361 -16.85 57.42 101.01
N SER A 362 -17.04 56.09 100.93
CA SER A 362 -18.03 55.38 101.75
C SER A 362 -17.67 55.41 103.24
N ALA A 363 -16.39 55.24 103.59
CA ALA A 363 -15.92 55.37 104.97
C ALA A 363 -16.12 56.79 105.51
N ASN A 364 -15.86 57.82 104.70
CA ASN A 364 -16.10 59.21 105.07
C ASN A 364 -17.59 59.49 105.28
N ILE A 365 -18.48 58.99 104.43
CA ILE A 365 -19.93 59.11 104.62
C ILE A 365 -20.37 58.43 105.93
N GLN A 366 -19.83 57.25 106.23
CA GLN A 366 -20.12 56.54 107.49
C GLN A 366 -19.65 57.36 108.71
N ALA A 367 -18.46 57.96 108.64
CA ALA A 367 -17.95 58.83 109.70
C ALA A 367 -18.83 60.07 109.89
N VAL A 368 -19.28 60.70 108.80
CA VAL A 368 -20.24 61.82 108.84
C VAL A 368 -21.57 61.40 109.45
N ALA A 369 -22.08 60.21 109.13
CA ALA A 369 -23.30 59.67 109.72
C ALA A 369 -23.16 59.50 111.24
N SER A 370 -22.07 58.89 111.71
CA SER A 370 -21.79 58.74 113.15
C SER A 370 -21.63 60.10 113.85
N ALA A 371 -20.93 61.06 113.24
CA ALA A 371 -20.83 62.41 113.78
C ALA A 371 -22.20 63.11 113.86
N SER A 372 -23.08 62.87 112.89
CA SER A 372 -24.45 63.42 112.89
C SER A 372 -25.32 62.77 113.99
N GLU A 373 -25.13 61.47 114.28
CA GLU A 373 -25.76 60.79 115.42
C GLU A 373 -25.27 61.39 116.76
N GLU A 374 -23.96 61.57 116.95
CA GLU A 374 -23.41 62.21 118.16
C GLU A 374 -23.88 63.65 118.34
N LEU A 375 -23.98 64.42 117.26
CA LEU A 375 -24.54 65.77 117.30
C LEU A 375 -26.01 65.76 117.72
N SER A 376 -26.80 64.79 117.24
CA SER A 376 -28.21 64.65 117.62
C SER A 376 -28.37 64.36 119.12
N VAL A 377 -27.54 63.45 119.66
CA VAL A 377 -27.48 63.17 121.11
C VAL A 377 -27.08 64.42 121.91
N SER A 378 -26.09 65.18 121.43
CA SER A 378 -25.66 66.43 122.07
C SER A 378 -26.77 67.47 122.09
N ILE A 379 -27.57 67.60 121.02
CA ILE A 379 -28.73 68.50 120.95
C ILE A 379 -29.82 68.08 121.94
N GLU A 380 -30.05 66.77 122.12
CA GLU A 380 -31.02 66.24 123.09
C GLU A 380 -30.60 66.56 124.54
N GLU A 381 -29.30 66.39 124.86
CA GLU A 381 -28.78 66.72 126.19
C GLU A 381 -28.78 68.24 126.45
N ILE A 382 -28.41 69.06 125.47
CA ILE A 382 -28.54 70.52 125.56
C ILE A 382 -30.02 70.90 125.81
N SER A 383 -30.97 70.28 125.11
CA SER A 383 -32.40 70.55 125.32
C SER A 383 -32.84 70.19 126.74
N ARG A 384 -32.37 69.05 127.28
CA ARG A 384 -32.63 68.65 128.68
C ARG A 384 -32.04 69.66 129.66
N GLN A 385 -30.82 70.13 129.41
CA GLN A 385 -30.14 71.10 130.26
C GLN A 385 -30.82 72.47 130.23
N VAL A 386 -31.37 72.89 129.08
CA VAL A 386 -32.19 74.11 128.95
C VAL A 386 -33.48 74.01 129.77
N VAL A 387 -34.18 72.87 129.73
CA VAL A 387 -35.39 72.65 130.56
C VAL A 387 -35.06 72.74 132.05
N LEU A 388 -33.99 72.07 132.49
CA LEU A 388 -33.52 72.14 133.88
C LEU A 388 -33.16 73.57 134.30
N SER A 389 -32.45 74.31 133.44
CA SER A 389 -32.08 75.70 133.71
C SER A 389 -33.32 76.60 133.83
N ASN A 390 -34.38 76.33 133.07
CA ASN A 390 -35.64 77.05 133.16
C ASN A 390 -36.37 76.74 134.49
N GLU A 391 -36.40 75.48 134.91
CA GLU A 391 -36.97 75.05 136.20
C GLU A 391 -36.23 75.68 137.40
N VAL A 392 -34.89 75.71 137.38
CA VAL A 392 -34.09 76.41 138.40
C VAL A 392 -34.37 77.91 138.41
N THR A 393 -34.55 78.52 137.23
CA THR A 393 -34.90 79.94 137.14
C THR A 393 -36.29 80.22 137.70
N GLU A 394 -37.27 79.35 137.45
CA GLU A 394 -38.62 79.44 138.00
C GLU A 394 -38.63 79.28 139.53
N GLN A 395 -37.85 78.34 140.07
CA GLN A 395 -37.62 78.20 141.51
C GLN A 395 -36.98 79.47 142.11
N ALA A 396 -35.97 80.05 141.46
CA ALA A 396 -35.32 81.26 141.91
C ALA A 396 -36.28 82.47 141.93
N VAL A 397 -37.17 82.59 140.93
CA VAL A 397 -38.25 83.61 140.91
C VAL A 397 -39.22 83.37 142.07
N GLY A 398 -39.57 82.11 142.36
CA GLY A 398 -40.38 81.74 143.53
C GLY A 398 -39.75 82.18 144.86
N HIS A 399 -38.48 81.84 145.10
CA HIS A 399 -37.75 82.25 146.30
C HIS A 399 -37.57 83.76 146.42
N ALA A 400 -37.38 84.47 145.30
CA ALA A 400 -37.35 85.93 145.30
C ALA A 400 -38.71 86.50 145.75
N GLY A 401 -39.82 85.88 145.33
CA GLY A 401 -41.17 86.21 145.81
C GLY A 401 -41.35 85.99 147.31
N GLU A 402 -40.94 84.84 147.83
CA GLU A 402 -40.98 84.53 149.28
C GLU A 402 -40.14 85.52 150.10
N THR A 403 -38.94 85.85 149.60
CA THR A 403 -38.05 86.83 150.23
C THR A 403 -38.71 88.20 150.26
N SER A 404 -39.35 88.61 149.16
CA SER A 404 -40.06 89.88 149.10
C SER A 404 -41.20 89.95 150.13
N ALA A 405 -41.96 88.86 150.32
CA ALA A 405 -42.99 88.77 151.35
C ALA A 405 -42.41 88.83 152.78
N THR A 406 -41.28 88.16 153.01
CA THR A 406 -40.57 88.17 154.30
C THR A 406 -40.07 89.57 154.66
N VAL A 407 -39.52 90.32 153.70
CA VAL A 407 -39.12 91.72 153.88
C VAL A 407 -40.32 92.61 154.24
N GLU A 408 -41.48 92.37 153.62
CA GLU A 408 -42.73 93.07 153.91
C GLU A 408 -43.25 92.80 155.34
N GLU A 409 -43.09 91.57 155.83
CA GLU A 409 -43.42 91.18 157.20
C GLU A 409 -42.44 91.76 158.24
N LEU A 410 -41.14 91.75 157.91
CA LEU A 410 -40.09 92.42 158.70
C LEU A 410 -40.36 93.92 158.83
N SER A 411 -40.78 94.58 157.74
CA SER A 411 -41.16 96.00 157.76
C SER A 411 -42.31 96.27 158.73
N ARG A 412 -43.36 95.44 158.73
CA ARG A 412 -44.47 95.53 159.69
C ARG A 412 -44.04 95.26 161.15
N SER A 413 -43.12 94.32 161.35
CA SER A 413 -42.56 94.04 162.67
C SER A 413 -41.70 95.18 163.20
N ALA A 414 -40.92 95.83 162.34
CA ALA A 414 -40.12 96.99 162.71
C ALA A 414 -40.99 98.20 163.09
N GLU A 415 -42.12 98.43 162.39
CA GLU A 415 -43.14 99.44 162.80
C GLU A 415 -43.64 99.18 164.23
N ARG A 416 -44.03 97.94 164.54
CA ARG A 416 -44.47 97.54 165.88
C ARG A 416 -43.38 97.72 166.94
N ILE A 417 -42.11 97.43 166.62
CA ILE A 417 -40.99 97.68 167.53
C ILE A 417 -40.83 99.19 167.76
N GLY A 418 -40.99 100.01 166.73
CA GLY A 418 -41.04 101.47 166.87
C GLY A 418 -42.08 101.92 167.89
N ASP A 419 -43.29 101.34 167.84
CA ASP A 419 -44.36 101.62 168.81
C ASP A 419 -43.98 101.22 170.25
N VAL A 420 -43.30 100.07 170.43
CA VAL A 420 -42.84 99.60 171.75
C VAL A 420 -41.71 100.48 172.30
N VAL A 421 -40.75 100.89 171.48
CA VAL A 421 -39.65 101.76 171.90
C VAL A 421 -40.18 103.14 172.32
N ALA A 422 -41.21 103.65 171.63
CA ALA A 422 -41.89 104.88 172.04
C ALA A 422 -42.50 104.74 173.46
N LEU A 423 -43.16 103.62 173.75
CA LEU A 423 -43.71 103.33 175.08
C LEU A 423 -42.63 103.19 176.17
N ILE A 424 -41.51 102.52 175.86
CA ILE A 424 -40.39 102.37 176.81
C ILE A 424 -39.79 103.73 177.16
N ASN A 425 -39.62 104.62 176.18
CA ASN A 425 -39.12 105.98 176.43
C ASN A 425 -40.06 106.77 177.35
N GLU A 426 -41.37 106.58 177.20
CA GLU A 426 -42.38 107.18 178.08
C GLU A 426 -42.25 106.68 179.53
N VAL A 427 -42.07 105.36 179.74
CA VAL A 427 -41.86 104.74 181.07
C VAL A 427 -40.52 105.16 181.71
N ALA A 428 -39.45 105.22 180.92
CA ALA A 428 -38.13 105.64 181.39
C ALA A 428 -38.13 107.09 181.88
N SER A 429 -38.85 107.97 181.18
CA SER A 429 -39.05 109.37 181.60
C SER A 429 -39.80 109.46 182.94
N GLN A 430 -40.81 108.61 183.15
CA GLN A 430 -41.60 108.55 184.39
C GLN A 430 -40.78 108.01 185.58
N THR A 431 -39.90 107.04 185.32
CA THR A 431 -39.07 106.39 186.35
C THR A 431 -37.92 107.31 186.82
N ASN A 432 -37.32 108.07 185.90
CA ASN A 432 -36.28 109.06 186.20
C ASN A 432 -36.80 110.17 187.15
N LEU A 433 -38.08 110.52 187.08
CA LEU A 433 -38.71 111.50 187.96
C LEU A 433 -39.01 110.96 189.37
N LEU A 434 -39.29 109.65 189.51
CA LEU A 434 -39.59 109.01 190.80
C LEU A 434 -38.35 108.84 191.68
N ALA A 435 -37.22 108.46 191.08
CA ALA A 435 -36.00 108.17 191.83
C ALA A 435 -35.30 109.43 192.37
N LEU A 436 -35.38 110.55 191.64
CA LEU A 436 -34.81 111.83 192.06
C LEU A 436 -35.47 112.35 193.35
N ASN A 437 -36.78 112.12 193.53
CA ASN A 437 -37.49 112.52 194.76
C ASN A 437 -37.06 111.69 195.98
N ALA A 438 -36.75 110.40 195.80
CA ALA A 438 -36.29 109.55 196.90
C ALA A 438 -34.88 109.94 197.43
N THR A 439 -34.07 110.63 196.64
CA THR A 439 -32.73 111.15 197.04
C THR A 439 -32.85 112.47 197.83
N ILE A 440 -34.02 113.12 197.83
CA ILE A 440 -34.24 114.43 198.45
C ILE A 440 -34.95 114.32 199.82
N GLU A 441 -35.52 113.16 200.19
CA GLU A 441 -36.33 112.97 201.41
C GLU A 441 -35.73 112.10 202.54
N ALA A 442 -34.46 111.64 202.47
CA ALA A 442 -33.79 110.86 203.54
C ALA A 442 -32.31 111.26 203.72
#